data_AF-A0A938HNP9-F1
#
_entry.id   AF-A0A938HNP9-F1
#
_cell.length_a   1.000
_cell.length_b   1.000
_cell.length_c   1.000
_cell.angle_alpha   90.00
_cell.angle_beta   90.00
_cell.angle_gamma   90.00
#
_symmetry.space_group_name_H-M   'P 1'
#
loop_
_entity.id
_entity.type
_entity.pdbx_description
1 polymer ?
#
loop_
_entity_poly.entity_id
_entity_poly.type
_entity_poly.pdbx_seq_one_letter_code
_entity_poly.pdbx_strand_id
1 'polypeptide(L)'
;MSTRLKPISLTRYFNSPAALSSTDGWHPAMDGVSGKFPRLETKHWGIPFRFGPEALTEPGLIVLRGATEVRVPIGKTATHVCIAHFCNLADAMFANAGGGEPMGEYVLRFADGSEHVQSIRRRFEINPFSVAWGGGPFAAQPSAMPVPWDYASAPAVAWGQLQTGVTYAGGSACQFWIYALENPRPQVPIKSITFRATSEEPLAILGVTLYEGPGHPLGHVPRRVYKLLIPASERATAPELEAEIDLGVITRLYAAPGTVDEAWLKAVERGLGAPRPPETATREFLFEATGSEGATLTVKAPQGPQRTLDFGKAWTAGSATSDDRKARIQLLHPRTTWVHVTVTDGSTGKETPTRLHICGPNGEYLPPYGHHQVVNDRWFEDYAGDLQLGGLSFAYVPGRFQVELPVGDVYFECAKGFEYEPLRKKVTIRPGQRELKLTIKRAEDWRKDRWVTADTHVHFISPETAWLEGQGEGVNLINLLASQWGHLYTNVGDISGAVSGCSRDDTIVWVGTENRNHLLGHTSM
;
A
#
# COMPACT_ATOMS: atom_id res chain seq x y z
N MET A 1 -6.41 -25.16 6.50
CA MET A 1 -6.63 -24.83 5.07
C MET A 1 -8.00 -24.22 4.94
N SER A 2 -8.13 -23.06 4.29
CA SER A 2 -9.43 -22.43 4.04
C SER A 2 -10.31 -23.41 3.25
N THR A 3 -11.46 -23.77 3.81
CA THR A 3 -12.42 -24.74 3.21
C THR A 3 -13.01 -24.26 1.88
N ARG A 4 -12.77 -22.98 1.54
CA ARG A 4 -13.29 -22.26 0.37
C ARG A 4 -12.47 -22.49 -0.90
N LEU A 5 -11.22 -22.94 -0.79
CA LEU A 5 -10.30 -23.09 -1.91
C LEU A 5 -9.99 -24.56 -2.16
N LYS A 6 -10.27 -25.05 -3.38
CA LYS A 6 -10.15 -26.47 -3.73
C LYS A 6 -9.32 -26.62 -5.01
N PRO A 7 -8.00 -26.87 -4.92
CA PRO A 7 -7.16 -27.14 -6.09
C PRO A 7 -7.63 -28.37 -6.86
N ILE A 8 -7.66 -28.27 -8.18
CA ILE A 8 -7.98 -29.35 -9.10
C ILE A 8 -6.67 -29.95 -9.62
N SER A 9 -6.51 -31.26 -9.52
CA SER A 9 -5.34 -31.94 -10.09
C SER A 9 -5.46 -31.99 -11.61
N LEU A 10 -4.48 -31.43 -12.30
CA LEU A 10 -4.39 -31.43 -13.76
C LEU A 10 -3.46 -32.55 -14.30
N THR A 11 -2.90 -33.39 -13.43
CA THR A 11 -1.83 -34.36 -13.77
C THR A 11 -2.16 -35.27 -14.96
N ARG A 12 -3.42 -35.71 -15.08
CA ARG A 12 -3.86 -36.58 -16.19
C ARG A 12 -4.16 -35.85 -17.49
N TYR A 13 -4.16 -34.51 -17.45
CA TYR A 13 -4.54 -33.64 -18.55
C TYR A 13 -3.36 -32.84 -19.11
N PHE A 14 -2.21 -32.84 -18.41
CA PHE A 14 -0.98 -32.27 -18.92
C PHE A 14 -0.58 -32.97 -20.22
N ASN A 15 -0.33 -32.17 -21.26
CA ASN A 15 -0.01 -32.64 -22.61
C ASN A 15 1.34 -32.12 -23.10
N SER A 16 2.06 -31.36 -22.27
CA SER A 16 3.34 -30.76 -22.61
C SER A 16 4.30 -30.74 -21.40
N PRO A 17 5.59 -31.01 -21.61
CA PRO A 17 6.62 -30.78 -20.61
C PRO A 17 6.66 -29.32 -20.16
N ALA A 18 7.16 -29.08 -18.96
CA ALA A 18 7.30 -27.72 -18.45
C ALA A 18 8.60 -27.04 -18.94
N ALA A 19 9.51 -27.78 -19.57
CA ALA A 19 10.71 -27.30 -20.26
C ALA A 19 10.36 -26.69 -21.63
N LEU A 20 9.64 -25.57 -21.62
CA LEU A 20 9.26 -24.86 -22.84
C LEU A 20 10.47 -24.17 -23.49
N SER A 21 10.47 -24.14 -24.82
CA SER A 21 11.52 -23.50 -25.62
C SER A 21 10.99 -22.94 -26.94
N SER A 22 11.85 -22.18 -27.62
CA SER A 22 11.57 -21.67 -28.96
C SER A 22 11.33 -22.76 -30.00
N THR A 23 11.92 -23.94 -29.84
CA THR A 23 11.68 -25.07 -30.74
C THR A 23 10.26 -25.64 -30.63
N ASP A 24 9.55 -25.33 -29.54
CA ASP A 24 8.17 -25.76 -29.30
C ASP A 24 7.12 -24.73 -29.78
N GLY A 25 7.58 -23.64 -30.43
CA GLY A 25 6.73 -22.55 -30.92
C GLY A 25 6.53 -21.42 -29.91
N TRP A 26 7.29 -21.38 -28.82
CA TRP A 26 7.35 -20.23 -27.92
C TRP A 26 8.33 -19.17 -28.43
N HIS A 27 8.21 -17.95 -27.93
CA HIS A 27 9.14 -16.88 -28.23
C HIS A 27 10.54 -17.20 -27.66
N PRO A 28 11.65 -16.83 -28.33
CA PRO A 28 13.03 -17.09 -27.86
C PRO A 28 13.33 -16.65 -26.43
N ALA A 29 12.65 -15.62 -25.92
CA ALA A 29 12.77 -15.20 -24.52
C ALA A 29 12.28 -16.25 -23.49
N MET A 30 11.62 -17.33 -23.92
CA MET A 30 11.27 -18.48 -23.09
C MET A 30 12.48 -19.38 -22.80
N ASP A 31 13.50 -19.34 -23.67
CA ASP A 31 14.66 -20.21 -23.56
C ASP A 31 15.42 -19.92 -22.24
N GLY A 32 15.53 -20.95 -21.40
CA GLY A 32 16.20 -20.87 -20.11
C GLY A 32 15.41 -20.22 -18.96
N VAL A 33 14.15 -19.81 -19.16
CA VAL A 33 13.32 -19.23 -18.08
C VAL A 33 12.17 -20.12 -17.60
N SER A 34 11.91 -21.23 -18.29
CA SER A 34 10.89 -22.23 -17.95
C SER A 34 10.98 -22.76 -16.50
N GLY A 35 12.20 -22.85 -15.95
CA GLY A 35 12.44 -23.27 -14.56
C GLY A 35 11.98 -22.24 -13.50
N LYS A 36 11.61 -21.03 -13.90
CA LYS A 36 11.10 -19.99 -12.98
C LYS A 36 9.61 -20.13 -12.67
N PHE A 37 8.86 -20.89 -13.48
CA PHE A 37 7.45 -21.17 -13.17
C PHE A 37 7.35 -22.10 -11.96
N PRO A 38 6.37 -21.89 -11.06
CA PRO A 38 6.22 -22.71 -9.87
C PRO A 38 5.90 -24.17 -10.24
N ARG A 39 6.32 -25.08 -9.37
CA ARG A 39 6.04 -26.53 -9.43
C ARG A 39 5.45 -26.98 -8.11
N LEU A 40 4.85 -28.17 -8.13
CA LEU A 40 4.20 -28.75 -6.95
C LEU A 40 3.08 -27.84 -6.43
N GLU A 41 2.75 -27.95 -5.15
CA GLU A 41 1.71 -27.13 -4.53
C GLU A 41 2.30 -25.83 -3.98
N THR A 42 1.90 -24.68 -4.54
CA THR A 42 2.28 -23.35 -4.04
C THR A 42 1.08 -22.41 -3.99
N LYS A 43 1.18 -21.34 -3.18
CA LYS A 43 0.13 -20.32 -3.05
C LYS A 43 0.52 -19.04 -3.77
N HIS A 44 -0.46 -18.45 -4.43
CA HIS A 44 -0.34 -17.14 -5.07
C HIS A 44 -1.60 -16.33 -4.79
N TRP A 45 -1.47 -15.10 -4.30
CA TRP A 45 -2.62 -14.31 -3.82
C TRP A 45 -3.48 -15.07 -2.80
N GLY A 46 -2.87 -15.90 -1.96
CA GLY A 46 -3.57 -16.81 -1.03
C GLY A 46 -4.20 -18.04 -1.65
N ILE A 47 -4.32 -18.10 -2.97
CA ILE A 47 -4.96 -19.20 -3.70
C ILE A 47 -3.94 -20.34 -3.86
N PRO A 48 -4.18 -21.53 -3.30
CA PRO A 48 -3.33 -22.69 -3.53
C PRO A 48 -3.54 -23.20 -4.94
N PHE A 49 -2.48 -23.58 -5.64
CA PHE A 49 -2.52 -24.27 -6.93
C PHE A 49 -1.70 -25.55 -6.87
N ARG A 50 -2.13 -26.58 -7.57
CA ARG A 50 -1.35 -27.81 -7.79
C ARG A 50 -0.75 -27.76 -9.19
N PHE A 51 0.49 -27.30 -9.27
CA PHE A 51 1.24 -27.21 -10.52
C PHE A 51 1.85 -28.56 -10.90
N GLY A 52 2.50 -28.60 -12.07
CA GLY A 52 3.22 -29.77 -12.58
C GLY A 52 4.34 -30.29 -11.65
N PRO A 53 4.89 -31.48 -11.95
CA PRO A 53 5.96 -32.10 -11.19
C PRO A 53 7.25 -31.26 -11.21
N GLU A 54 8.17 -31.56 -10.29
CA GLU A 54 9.45 -30.84 -10.18
C GLU A 54 10.33 -31.00 -11.43
N ALA A 55 10.32 -32.19 -12.04
CA ALA A 55 11.04 -32.46 -13.28
C ALA A 55 10.42 -31.72 -14.48
N LEU A 56 11.16 -30.77 -15.05
CA LEU A 56 10.69 -29.97 -16.19
C LEU A 56 10.49 -30.78 -17.48
N THR A 57 11.14 -31.94 -17.59
CA THR A 57 11.03 -32.85 -18.73
C THR A 57 9.75 -33.67 -18.71
N GLU A 58 9.06 -33.75 -17.57
CA GLU A 58 7.79 -34.45 -17.45
C GLU A 58 6.61 -33.54 -17.81
N PRO A 59 5.48 -34.11 -18.32
CA PRO A 59 4.26 -33.35 -18.55
C PRO A 59 3.80 -32.60 -17.30
N GLY A 60 3.79 -31.28 -17.38
CA GLY A 60 3.46 -30.39 -16.26
C GLY A 60 2.57 -29.21 -16.62
N LEU A 61 2.19 -29.10 -17.90
CA LEU A 61 1.40 -28.00 -18.44
C LEU A 61 0.31 -28.55 -19.37
N ILE A 62 -0.82 -27.84 -19.43
CA ILE A 62 -1.75 -27.96 -20.55
C ILE A 62 -1.40 -26.83 -21.53
N VAL A 63 -0.82 -27.19 -22.67
CA VAL A 63 -0.55 -26.25 -23.76
C VAL A 63 -1.67 -26.37 -24.78
N LEU A 64 -2.29 -25.22 -25.10
CA LEU A 64 -3.29 -25.10 -26.15
C LEU A 64 -2.70 -24.33 -27.32
N ARG A 65 -2.90 -24.85 -28.54
CA ARG A 65 -2.57 -24.18 -29.81
C ARG A 65 -3.44 -24.73 -30.93
N GLY A 66 -3.76 -23.92 -31.94
CA GLY A 66 -4.58 -24.31 -33.08
C GLY A 66 -5.92 -24.90 -32.64
N ALA A 67 -6.22 -26.13 -33.03
CA ALA A 67 -7.47 -26.83 -32.70
C ALA A 67 -7.44 -27.65 -31.39
N THR A 68 -6.49 -27.40 -30.49
CA THR A 68 -6.36 -28.19 -29.25
C THR A 68 -7.52 -27.91 -28.29
N GLU A 69 -8.18 -28.97 -27.82
CA GLU A 69 -9.21 -28.94 -26.77
C GLU A 69 -8.82 -29.92 -25.64
N VAL A 70 -8.85 -29.45 -24.39
CA VAL A 70 -8.66 -30.31 -23.20
C VAL A 70 -9.82 -30.12 -22.24
N ARG A 71 -10.49 -31.23 -21.89
CA ARG A 71 -11.62 -31.23 -20.95
C ARG A 71 -11.23 -31.80 -19.60
N VAL A 72 -11.42 -31.01 -18.54
CA VAL A 72 -11.14 -31.36 -17.15
C VAL A 72 -12.46 -31.50 -16.38
N PRO A 73 -12.84 -32.70 -15.90
CA PRO A 73 -13.96 -32.90 -15.00
C PRO A 73 -13.77 -32.17 -13.68
N ILE A 74 -14.85 -31.57 -13.15
CA ILE A 74 -14.82 -30.83 -11.88
C ILE A 74 -15.75 -31.49 -10.84
N GLY A 75 -17.04 -31.60 -11.16
CA GLY A 75 -18.04 -32.25 -10.31
C GLY A 75 -18.37 -31.51 -9.01
N LYS A 76 -18.13 -30.20 -8.91
CA LYS A 76 -18.30 -29.40 -7.68
C LYS A 76 -18.93 -28.04 -7.99
N THR A 77 -19.56 -27.45 -6.98
CA THR A 77 -19.95 -26.04 -6.98
C THR A 77 -18.74 -25.15 -6.72
N ALA A 78 -18.79 -23.94 -7.27
CA ALA A 78 -17.82 -22.89 -7.04
C ALA A 78 -18.45 -21.54 -7.43
N THR A 79 -18.04 -20.47 -6.75
CA THR A 79 -18.37 -19.10 -7.16
C THR A 79 -17.44 -18.61 -8.26
N HIS A 80 -16.17 -19.03 -8.22
CA HIS A 80 -15.17 -18.71 -9.24
C HIS A 80 -14.29 -19.93 -9.52
N VAL A 81 -13.78 -20.00 -10.74
CA VAL A 81 -12.69 -20.91 -11.12
C VAL A 81 -11.45 -20.06 -11.32
N CYS A 82 -10.46 -20.20 -10.43
CA CYS A 82 -9.17 -19.51 -10.55
C CYS A 82 -8.25 -20.32 -11.46
N ILE A 83 -7.73 -19.70 -12.52
CA ILE A 83 -6.86 -20.31 -13.51
C ILE A 83 -5.51 -19.59 -13.49
N ALA A 84 -4.43 -20.35 -13.34
CA ALA A 84 -3.07 -19.88 -13.51
C ALA A 84 -2.60 -20.20 -14.94
N HIS A 85 -2.30 -19.18 -15.74
CA HIS A 85 -1.98 -19.32 -17.16
C HIS A 85 -1.07 -18.21 -17.71
N PHE A 86 -0.52 -18.40 -18.90
CA PHE A 86 0.14 -17.36 -19.68
C PHE A 86 0.06 -17.68 -21.17
N CYS A 87 0.20 -16.66 -22.02
CA CYS A 87 0.35 -16.85 -23.46
C CYS A 87 1.78 -16.58 -23.92
N ASN A 88 2.05 -16.84 -25.20
CA ASN A 88 3.31 -16.48 -25.81
C ASN A 88 3.51 -14.95 -25.88
N LEU A 89 4.77 -14.52 -25.97
CA LEU A 89 5.14 -13.14 -26.29
C LEU A 89 4.90 -12.86 -27.78
N ALA A 90 4.39 -11.67 -28.08
CA ALA A 90 4.40 -11.13 -29.43
C ALA A 90 5.81 -10.61 -29.78
N ASP A 91 6.23 -10.75 -31.04
CA ASP A 91 7.58 -10.40 -31.51
C ASP A 91 7.92 -8.89 -31.41
N ALA A 92 6.92 -8.01 -31.36
CA ALA A 92 7.14 -6.58 -31.19
C ALA A 92 6.92 -6.15 -29.73
N MET A 93 7.90 -5.47 -29.15
CA MET A 93 7.88 -4.96 -27.76
C MET A 93 6.62 -4.11 -27.43
N PHE A 94 6.04 -3.46 -28.44
CA PHE A 94 4.81 -2.66 -28.35
C PHE A 94 3.59 -3.30 -29.05
N ALA A 95 3.70 -4.50 -29.64
CA ALA A 95 2.54 -5.19 -30.22
C ALA A 95 1.47 -5.52 -29.15
N ASN A 96 1.88 -5.66 -27.89
CA ASN A 96 0.97 -5.80 -26.76
C ASN A 96 0.19 -4.52 -26.39
N ALA A 97 0.44 -3.39 -27.06
CA ALA A 97 -0.22 -2.11 -26.74
C ALA A 97 -1.70 -2.07 -27.13
N GLY A 98 -2.14 -2.86 -28.11
CA GLY A 98 -3.55 -2.95 -28.53
C GLY A 98 -4.39 -3.84 -27.63
N GLY A 99 -3.90 -5.05 -27.31
CA GLY A 99 -4.63 -6.05 -26.53
C GLY A 99 -5.92 -6.54 -27.19
N GLY A 100 -6.60 -7.51 -26.58
CA GLY A 100 -7.93 -7.98 -27.01
C GLY A 100 -7.94 -9.13 -28.01
N GLU A 101 -6.77 -9.52 -28.54
CA GLU A 101 -6.61 -10.67 -29.43
C GLU A 101 -7.11 -11.96 -28.76
N PRO A 102 -8.05 -12.69 -29.39
CA PRO A 102 -8.53 -13.97 -28.85
C PRO A 102 -7.42 -15.03 -28.85
N MET A 103 -7.10 -15.54 -27.67
CA MET A 103 -6.12 -16.61 -27.48
C MET A 103 -6.80 -17.98 -27.32
N GLY A 104 -7.96 -18.00 -26.66
CA GLY A 104 -8.73 -19.22 -26.45
C GLY A 104 -10.10 -18.98 -25.83
N GLU A 105 -10.78 -20.08 -25.50
CA GLU A 105 -12.06 -20.09 -24.80
C GLU A 105 -12.06 -21.08 -23.64
N TYR A 106 -12.58 -20.65 -22.49
CA TYR A 106 -12.79 -21.48 -21.31
C TYR A 106 -14.27 -21.74 -21.14
N VAL A 107 -14.68 -23.00 -21.25
CA VAL A 107 -16.09 -23.39 -21.29
C VAL A 107 -16.46 -24.16 -20.04
N LEU A 108 -17.30 -23.55 -19.19
CA LEU A 108 -17.91 -24.23 -18.05
C LEU A 108 -19.15 -24.99 -18.53
N ARG A 109 -19.14 -26.32 -18.37
CA ARG A 109 -20.33 -27.15 -18.60
C ARG A 109 -20.92 -27.54 -17.25
N PHE A 110 -22.21 -27.31 -17.07
CA PHE A 110 -22.92 -27.56 -15.83
C PHE A 110 -23.59 -28.94 -15.79
N ALA A 111 -23.93 -29.41 -14.59
CA ALA A 111 -24.62 -30.69 -14.40
C ALA A 111 -26.04 -30.71 -15.00
N ASP A 112 -26.68 -29.54 -15.13
CA ASP A 112 -27.99 -29.36 -15.77
C ASP A 112 -27.93 -29.35 -17.31
N GLY A 113 -26.73 -29.49 -17.89
CA GLY A 113 -26.49 -29.48 -19.33
C GLY A 113 -26.26 -28.10 -19.94
N SER A 114 -26.43 -27.01 -19.18
CA SER A 114 -26.11 -25.67 -19.65
C SER A 114 -24.59 -25.44 -19.79
N GLU A 115 -24.22 -24.44 -20.58
CA GLU A 115 -22.82 -24.04 -20.80
C GLU A 115 -22.64 -22.54 -20.63
N HIS A 116 -21.45 -22.15 -20.20
CA HIS A 116 -20.97 -20.78 -20.22
C HIS A 116 -19.59 -20.73 -20.89
N VAL A 117 -19.45 -19.87 -21.90
CA VAL A 117 -18.21 -19.70 -22.67
C VAL A 117 -17.60 -18.35 -22.30
N GLN A 118 -16.36 -18.39 -21.82
CA GLN A 118 -15.54 -17.21 -21.57
C GLN A 118 -14.45 -17.10 -22.63
N SER A 119 -14.45 -16.02 -23.40
CA SER A 119 -13.32 -15.68 -24.29
C SER A 119 -12.11 -15.24 -23.47
N ILE A 120 -10.93 -15.73 -23.84
CA ILE A 120 -9.66 -15.43 -23.19
C ILE A 120 -8.82 -14.62 -24.17
N ARG A 121 -8.59 -13.36 -23.83
CA ARG A 121 -7.94 -12.39 -24.72
C ARG A 121 -6.66 -11.87 -24.11
N ARG A 122 -5.67 -11.65 -24.97
CA ARG A 122 -4.39 -11.05 -24.60
C ARG A 122 -4.62 -9.69 -23.93
N ARG A 123 -3.92 -9.43 -22.82
CA ARG A 123 -4.02 -8.24 -21.96
C ARG A 123 -5.37 -8.06 -21.23
N PHE A 124 -6.32 -8.99 -21.35
CA PHE A 124 -7.54 -8.96 -20.55
C PHE A 124 -7.49 -10.09 -19.53
N GLU A 125 -7.90 -11.29 -19.94
CA GLU A 125 -7.93 -12.45 -19.07
C GLU A 125 -6.55 -13.12 -18.97
N ILE A 126 -5.71 -13.00 -20.00
CA ILE A 126 -4.36 -13.60 -20.05
C ILE A 126 -3.34 -12.59 -20.54
N ASN A 127 -2.06 -12.79 -20.23
CA ASN A 127 -0.97 -12.02 -20.82
C ASN A 127 0.26 -12.91 -21.09
N PRO A 128 1.26 -12.39 -21.82
CA PRO A 128 2.52 -13.09 -22.00
C PRO A 128 3.25 -13.32 -20.68
N PHE A 129 4.15 -14.29 -20.67
CA PHE A 129 4.98 -14.61 -19.51
C PHE A 129 5.99 -13.51 -19.15
N SER A 130 6.15 -12.47 -19.96
CA SER A 130 6.96 -11.31 -19.66
C SER A 130 6.28 -10.07 -20.22
N VAL A 131 6.22 -8.99 -19.45
CA VAL A 131 5.63 -7.72 -19.88
C VAL A 131 6.45 -6.55 -19.36
N ALA A 132 6.50 -5.48 -20.14
CA ALA A 132 7.06 -4.21 -19.69
C ALA A 132 6.11 -3.54 -18.67
N TRP A 133 6.65 -2.58 -17.90
CA TRP A 133 5.83 -1.73 -17.04
C TRP A 133 4.72 -1.04 -17.84
N GLY A 134 3.49 -1.01 -17.30
CA GLY A 134 2.29 -0.55 -18.01
C GLY A 134 1.64 -1.58 -18.96
N GLY A 135 2.25 -2.76 -19.14
CA GLY A 135 1.76 -3.82 -20.01
C GLY A 135 0.90 -4.90 -19.33
N GLY A 136 0.50 -4.72 -18.06
CA GLY A 136 -0.29 -5.70 -17.30
C GLY A 136 -1.71 -5.94 -17.86
N PRO A 137 -2.35 -7.07 -17.51
CA PRO A 137 -3.70 -7.39 -17.97
C PRO A 137 -4.79 -6.68 -17.15
N PHE A 138 -5.99 -6.55 -17.73
CA PHE A 138 -7.12 -5.85 -17.11
C PHE A 138 -8.00 -6.73 -16.20
N ALA A 139 -8.08 -8.04 -16.45
CA ALA A 139 -8.99 -8.94 -15.73
C ALA A 139 -8.26 -10.02 -14.91
N ALA A 140 -6.93 -10.05 -14.94
CA ALA A 140 -6.10 -11.01 -14.22
C ALA A 140 -5.05 -10.30 -13.35
N GLN A 141 -4.53 -11.03 -12.36
CA GLN A 141 -3.45 -10.55 -11.50
C GLN A 141 -2.12 -11.25 -11.84
N PRO A 142 -0.96 -10.58 -11.67
CA PRO A 142 0.33 -11.25 -11.80
C PRO A 142 0.47 -12.34 -10.73
N SER A 143 1.30 -13.35 -10.99
CA SER A 143 1.53 -14.47 -10.08
C SER A 143 1.99 -14.05 -8.68
N ALA A 144 2.67 -12.92 -8.56
CA ALA A 144 3.12 -12.39 -7.28
C ALA A 144 2.29 -11.16 -6.88
N MET A 145 1.73 -11.22 -5.68
CA MET A 145 1.02 -10.09 -5.08
C MET A 145 2.04 -9.02 -4.65
N PRO A 146 1.75 -7.72 -4.83
CA PRO A 146 2.57 -6.67 -4.23
C PRO A 146 2.60 -6.82 -2.71
N VAL A 147 3.77 -6.66 -2.11
CA VAL A 147 3.93 -6.74 -0.65
C VAL A 147 4.40 -5.40 -0.08
N PRO A 148 3.92 -5.01 1.11
CA PRO A 148 4.38 -3.80 1.77
C PRO A 148 5.87 -3.89 2.11
N TRP A 149 6.55 -2.75 2.09
CA TRP A 149 7.87 -2.61 2.70
C TRP A 149 7.85 -1.52 3.75
N ASP A 150 8.47 -1.83 4.89
CA ASP A 150 8.77 -0.88 5.96
C ASP A 150 10.29 -0.73 6.05
N TYR A 151 10.80 0.50 6.10
CA TYR A 151 12.22 0.81 6.28
C TYR A 151 12.80 0.26 7.58
N ALA A 152 11.96 -0.06 8.57
CA ALA A 152 12.35 -0.78 9.77
C ALA A 152 12.70 -2.25 9.49
N SER A 153 11.99 -2.88 8.55
CA SER A 153 12.10 -4.32 8.22
C SER A 153 13.03 -4.65 7.04
N ALA A 154 13.36 -3.66 6.20
CA ALA A 154 14.09 -3.88 4.94
C ALA A 154 15.30 -2.95 4.75
N PRO A 155 16.28 -2.93 5.68
CA PRO A 155 17.41 -1.99 5.65
C PRO A 155 18.37 -2.18 4.46
N ALA A 156 18.28 -3.30 3.75
CA ALA A 156 19.14 -3.60 2.60
C ALA A 156 18.63 -3.02 1.27
N VAL A 157 17.44 -2.43 1.25
CA VAL A 157 16.83 -1.83 0.05
C VAL A 157 17.23 -0.35 -0.03
N ALA A 158 17.55 0.15 -1.23
CA ALA A 158 17.88 1.55 -1.41
C ALA A 158 16.69 2.45 -1.03
N TRP A 159 16.97 3.56 -0.33
CA TRP A 159 15.93 4.47 0.18
C TRP A 159 14.91 4.90 -0.87
N GLY A 160 15.35 5.31 -2.06
CA GLY A 160 14.45 5.74 -3.13
C GLY A 160 13.44 4.67 -3.56
N GLN A 161 13.76 3.38 -3.38
CA GLN A 161 12.81 2.29 -3.61
C GLN A 161 11.88 2.10 -2.39
N LEU A 162 12.39 2.22 -1.17
CA LEU A 162 11.61 2.12 0.07
C LEU A 162 10.51 3.19 0.17
N GLN A 163 10.73 4.39 -0.38
CA GLN A 163 9.72 5.47 -0.42
C GLN A 163 8.40 5.06 -1.10
N THR A 164 8.43 4.06 -1.99
CA THR A 164 7.21 3.57 -2.63
C THR A 164 6.29 2.81 -1.66
N GLY A 165 6.81 2.34 -0.53
CA GLY A 165 6.10 1.56 0.48
C GLY A 165 5.61 0.18 0.00
N VAL A 166 5.93 -0.21 -1.23
CA VAL A 166 5.47 -1.45 -1.86
C VAL A 166 6.53 -1.98 -2.80
N THR A 167 6.77 -3.29 -2.75
CA THR A 167 7.57 -3.96 -3.77
C THR A 167 6.68 -4.73 -4.73
N TYR A 168 6.95 -4.55 -6.02
CA TYR A 168 6.35 -5.33 -7.07
C TYR A 168 7.32 -6.45 -7.44
N ALA A 169 6.95 -7.69 -7.09
CA ALA A 169 7.60 -8.87 -7.67
C ALA A 169 7.34 -9.01 -9.19
N GLY A 170 6.47 -8.16 -9.75
CA GLY A 170 6.10 -8.09 -11.17
C GLY A 170 7.18 -7.56 -12.13
N GLY A 171 8.44 -7.44 -11.70
CA GLY A 171 9.61 -7.21 -12.57
C GLY A 171 10.32 -8.49 -13.03
N SER A 172 9.81 -9.67 -12.64
CA SER A 172 10.38 -10.96 -13.07
C SER A 172 10.32 -11.11 -14.59
N ALA A 173 11.44 -11.53 -15.21
CA ALA A 173 11.51 -11.92 -16.62
C ALA A 173 10.62 -13.12 -17.01
N CYS A 174 9.91 -13.72 -16.04
CA CYS A 174 9.01 -14.85 -16.23
C CYS A 174 7.88 -14.83 -15.18
N GLN A 175 6.63 -14.68 -15.62
CA GLN A 175 5.43 -14.55 -14.82
C GLN A 175 4.30 -15.38 -15.43
N PHE A 176 3.32 -15.72 -14.61
CA PHE A 176 2.03 -16.18 -15.08
C PHE A 176 0.94 -15.31 -14.46
N TRP A 177 -0.27 -15.44 -14.97
CA TRP A 177 -1.40 -14.62 -14.60
C TRP A 177 -2.46 -15.48 -13.95
N ILE A 178 -3.15 -14.90 -12.98
CA ILE A 178 -4.24 -15.56 -12.27
C ILE A 178 -5.52 -14.85 -12.67
N TYR A 179 -6.34 -15.56 -13.42
CA TYR A 179 -7.67 -15.13 -13.82
C TYR A 179 -8.71 -15.88 -12.98
N ALA A 180 -9.62 -15.17 -12.33
CA ALA A 180 -10.73 -15.79 -11.60
C ALA A 180 -12.00 -15.68 -12.44
N LEU A 181 -12.29 -16.75 -13.19
CA LEU A 181 -13.51 -16.87 -13.99
C LEU A 181 -14.73 -16.95 -13.08
N GLU A 182 -15.60 -15.95 -13.13
CA GLU A 182 -16.87 -15.94 -12.43
C GLU A 182 -17.76 -17.08 -12.94
N ASN A 183 -18.33 -17.86 -12.02
CA ASN A 183 -19.32 -18.87 -12.35
C ASN A 183 -20.71 -18.22 -12.34
N PRO A 184 -21.40 -18.09 -13.50
CA PRO A 184 -22.74 -17.48 -13.55
C PRO A 184 -23.83 -18.33 -12.87
N ARG A 185 -23.52 -19.58 -12.50
CA ARG A 185 -24.43 -20.53 -11.85
C ARG A 185 -23.74 -21.18 -10.64
N PRO A 186 -23.46 -20.42 -9.56
CA PRO A 186 -22.64 -20.90 -8.45
C PRO A 186 -23.28 -22.08 -7.68
N GLN A 187 -24.61 -22.21 -7.74
CA GLN A 187 -25.37 -23.28 -7.07
C GLN A 187 -25.47 -24.56 -7.90
N VAL A 188 -25.14 -24.50 -9.19
CA VAL A 188 -25.18 -25.69 -10.07
C VAL A 188 -23.77 -26.29 -10.12
N PRO A 189 -23.60 -27.59 -9.84
CA PRO A 189 -22.30 -28.22 -9.96
C PRO A 189 -21.72 -28.05 -11.37
N ILE A 190 -20.47 -27.59 -11.45
CA ILE A 190 -19.72 -27.54 -12.70
C ILE A 190 -19.32 -28.97 -13.03
N LYS A 191 -19.85 -29.53 -14.12
CA LYS A 191 -19.54 -30.88 -14.60
C LYS A 191 -18.09 -30.95 -15.07
N SER A 192 -17.67 -29.98 -15.88
CA SER A 192 -16.30 -29.88 -16.40
C SER A 192 -15.98 -28.45 -16.84
N ILE A 193 -14.69 -28.12 -16.87
CA ILE A 193 -14.16 -26.99 -17.63
C ILE A 193 -13.44 -27.54 -18.87
N THR A 194 -13.73 -26.96 -20.03
CA THR A 194 -13.04 -27.25 -21.28
C THR A 194 -12.18 -26.05 -21.66
N PHE A 195 -10.91 -26.30 -21.95
CA PHE A 195 -9.96 -25.32 -22.44
C PHE A 195 -9.77 -25.50 -23.95
N ARG A 196 -10.06 -24.47 -24.74
CA ARG A 196 -9.94 -24.49 -26.21
C ARG A 196 -8.98 -23.42 -26.68
N ALA A 197 -8.07 -23.76 -27.59
CA ALA A 197 -7.35 -22.74 -28.35
C ALA A 197 -8.27 -22.14 -29.44
N THR A 198 -8.10 -20.84 -29.67
CA THR A 198 -8.68 -20.12 -30.83
C THR A 198 -7.61 -19.40 -31.64
N SER A 199 -6.34 -19.54 -31.24
CA SER A 199 -5.16 -18.97 -31.88
C SER A 199 -4.14 -20.07 -32.17
N GLU A 200 -3.34 -19.88 -33.22
CA GLU A 200 -2.18 -20.72 -33.52
C GLU A 200 -1.02 -20.50 -32.53
N GLU A 201 -1.00 -19.35 -31.86
CA GLU A 201 -0.01 -19.04 -30.83
C GLU A 201 -0.27 -19.87 -29.56
N PRO A 202 0.79 -20.43 -28.95
CA PRO A 202 0.60 -21.25 -27.76
C PRO A 202 0.20 -20.42 -26.54
N LEU A 203 -0.68 -21.01 -25.72
CA LEU A 203 -0.91 -20.60 -24.35
C LEU A 203 -0.83 -21.81 -23.42
N ALA A 204 -0.40 -21.59 -22.19
CA ALA A 204 -0.21 -22.63 -21.20
C ALA A 204 -1.09 -22.40 -19.98
N ILE A 205 -1.69 -23.48 -19.47
CA ILE A 205 -2.40 -23.53 -18.20
C ILE A 205 -1.56 -24.36 -17.24
N LEU A 206 -1.24 -23.78 -16.09
CA LEU A 206 -0.39 -24.37 -15.07
C LEU A 206 -1.24 -25.02 -13.98
N GLY A 207 -2.36 -24.40 -13.60
CA GLY A 207 -3.13 -24.82 -12.44
C GLY A 207 -4.55 -24.27 -12.45
N VAL A 208 -5.44 -25.00 -11.78
CA VAL A 208 -6.85 -24.62 -11.59
C VAL A 208 -7.25 -24.84 -10.14
N THR A 209 -7.92 -23.85 -9.56
CA THR A 209 -8.44 -23.92 -8.19
C THR A 209 -9.84 -23.36 -8.14
N LEU A 210 -10.77 -24.11 -7.53
CA LEU A 210 -12.12 -23.61 -7.30
C LEU A 210 -12.13 -22.72 -6.06
N TYR A 211 -12.87 -21.62 -6.14
CA TYR A 211 -13.17 -20.75 -5.03
C TYR A 211 -14.68 -20.72 -4.74
N GLU A 212 -15.05 -20.99 -3.49
CA GLU A 212 -16.42 -20.98 -2.99
C GLU A 212 -16.52 -20.03 -1.78
N GLY A 213 -16.84 -18.76 -2.05
CA GLY A 213 -16.97 -17.74 -1.03
C GLY A 213 -17.56 -16.44 -1.59
N PRO A 214 -17.78 -15.43 -0.73
CA PRO A 214 -18.32 -14.14 -1.16
C PRO A 214 -17.31 -13.34 -1.98
N GLY A 215 -17.82 -12.45 -2.83
CA GLY A 215 -17.02 -11.54 -3.65
C GLY A 215 -16.06 -12.23 -4.61
N HIS A 216 -15.21 -11.41 -5.23
CA HIS A 216 -14.17 -11.89 -6.15
C HIS A 216 -12.89 -12.25 -5.37
N PRO A 217 -12.27 -13.42 -5.56
CA PRO A 217 -11.13 -13.88 -4.73
C PRO A 217 -9.86 -13.05 -4.93
N LEU A 218 -9.71 -12.38 -6.07
CA LEU A 218 -8.63 -11.44 -6.35
C LEU A 218 -9.07 -9.96 -6.24
N GLY A 219 -10.36 -9.73 -5.96
CA GLY A 219 -10.93 -8.40 -5.87
C GLY A 219 -10.78 -7.88 -4.45
N HIS A 220 -9.68 -7.19 -4.18
CA HIS A 220 -9.45 -6.64 -2.85
C HIS A 220 -10.32 -5.41 -2.59
N VAL A 221 -10.95 -5.35 -1.42
CA VAL A 221 -11.68 -4.17 -0.93
C VAL A 221 -10.70 -3.04 -0.64
N PRO A 222 -11.12 -1.76 -0.63
CA PRO A 222 -10.22 -0.65 -0.34
C PRO A 222 -9.44 -0.85 0.98
N ARG A 223 -8.16 -0.47 0.99
CA ARG A 223 -7.36 -0.48 2.22
C ARG A 223 -8.03 0.39 3.28
N ARG A 224 -8.19 -0.16 4.49
CA ARG A 224 -8.77 0.53 5.65
C ARG A 224 -8.03 0.18 6.93
N VAL A 225 -8.23 1.03 7.93
CA VAL A 225 -7.76 0.81 9.31
C VAL A 225 -8.80 -0.01 10.08
N TYR A 226 -8.31 -1.06 10.72
CA TYR A 226 -9.08 -1.94 11.60
C TYR A 226 -8.46 -1.93 12.99
N LYS A 227 -9.31 -2.02 14.01
CA LYS A 227 -8.91 -2.26 15.39
C LYS A 227 -9.06 -3.73 15.72
N LEU A 228 -7.97 -4.35 16.17
CA LEU A 228 -7.92 -5.71 16.69
C LEU A 228 -7.85 -5.65 18.22
N LEU A 229 -8.78 -6.34 18.87
CA LEU A 229 -8.81 -6.56 20.31
C LEU A 229 -8.57 -8.05 20.58
N ILE A 230 -7.54 -8.36 21.37
CA ILE A 230 -7.24 -9.71 21.86
C ILE A 230 -7.51 -9.82 23.37
N PRO A 231 -7.49 -11.02 23.97
CA PRO A 231 -7.72 -11.19 25.41
C PRO A 231 -6.71 -10.45 26.27
N ALA A 232 -7.15 -9.93 27.41
CA ALA A 232 -6.28 -9.23 28.35
C ALA A 232 -5.18 -10.13 28.96
N SER A 233 -5.38 -11.44 28.98
CA SER A 233 -4.39 -12.44 29.41
C SER A 233 -3.34 -12.77 28.34
N GLU A 234 -3.52 -12.28 27.11
CA GLU A 234 -2.69 -12.61 25.95
C GLU A 234 -2.03 -11.36 25.36
N ARG A 235 -1.80 -10.33 26.19
CA ARG A 235 -1.15 -9.10 25.74
C ARG A 235 0.20 -9.42 25.09
N ALA A 236 0.50 -8.68 24.03
CA ALA A 236 1.73 -8.83 23.26
C ALA A 236 2.22 -7.45 22.81
N THR A 237 3.50 -7.34 22.47
CA THR A 237 3.98 -6.22 21.65
C THR A 237 3.55 -6.43 20.18
N ALA A 238 3.67 -5.40 19.34
CA ALA A 238 3.31 -5.54 17.93
C ALA A 238 4.20 -6.56 17.17
N PRO A 239 5.52 -6.60 17.37
CA PRO A 239 6.39 -7.62 16.76
C PRO A 239 6.11 -9.05 17.22
N GLU A 240 5.58 -9.22 18.43
CA GLU A 240 5.24 -10.53 19.00
C GLU A 240 3.91 -11.10 18.47
N LEU A 241 3.06 -10.27 17.85
CA LEU A 241 1.75 -10.66 17.37
C LEU A 241 1.83 -11.15 15.93
N GLU A 242 1.65 -12.45 15.72
CA GLU A 242 1.53 -13.01 14.38
C GLU A 242 0.13 -12.70 13.82
N ALA A 243 0.06 -12.03 12.67
CA ALA A 243 -1.18 -11.76 11.95
C ALA A 243 -1.02 -11.92 10.44
N GLU A 244 -1.95 -12.62 9.79
CA GLU A 244 -1.95 -12.89 8.34
C GLU A 244 -3.38 -12.83 7.79
N ILE A 245 -3.54 -12.34 6.55
CA ILE A 245 -4.79 -12.42 5.78
C ILE A 245 -4.53 -13.32 4.58
N ASP A 246 -5.34 -14.37 4.39
CA ASP A 246 -5.09 -15.36 3.35
C ASP A 246 -5.26 -14.80 1.92
N LEU A 247 -6.41 -14.22 1.60
CA LEU A 247 -6.73 -13.60 0.30
C LEU A 247 -6.55 -12.07 0.34
N GLY A 248 -5.42 -11.62 0.89
CA GLY A 248 -5.16 -10.20 1.09
C GLY A 248 -3.79 -9.93 1.68
N VAL A 249 -3.59 -8.70 2.17
CA VAL A 249 -2.34 -8.26 2.77
C VAL A 249 -2.60 -7.29 3.91
N ILE A 250 -1.87 -7.47 5.00
CA ILE A 250 -1.74 -6.48 6.08
C ILE A 250 -0.56 -5.59 5.71
N THR A 251 -0.81 -4.30 5.49
CA THR A 251 0.24 -3.34 5.12
C THR A 251 0.95 -2.77 6.34
N ARG A 252 0.25 -2.70 7.48
CA ARG A 252 0.80 -2.24 8.77
C ARG A 252 0.08 -2.93 9.91
N LEU A 253 0.82 -3.22 10.99
CA LEU A 253 0.31 -3.68 12.27
C LEU A 253 1.11 -2.98 13.37
N TYR A 254 0.42 -2.31 14.29
CA TYR A 254 1.06 -1.60 15.40
C TYR A 254 0.16 -1.57 16.62
N ALA A 255 0.75 -1.39 17.80
CA ALA A 255 0.02 -1.16 19.03
C ALA A 255 -0.86 0.08 18.89
N ALA A 256 -2.12 0.03 19.31
CA ALA A 256 -3.01 1.19 19.23
C ALA A 256 -2.42 2.35 20.04
N PRO A 257 -2.19 3.54 19.44
CA PRO A 257 -1.56 4.67 20.12
C PRO A 257 -2.28 5.12 21.39
N GLY A 258 -3.61 5.02 21.40
CA GLY A 258 -4.45 5.35 22.54
C GLY A 258 -5.67 6.17 22.12
N THR A 259 -6.67 6.28 22.99
CA THR A 259 -7.84 7.12 22.68
C THR A 259 -7.47 8.59 22.80
N VAL A 260 -7.81 9.39 21.79
CA VAL A 260 -7.68 10.85 21.86
C VAL A 260 -8.89 11.43 22.58
N ASP A 261 -8.63 12.09 23.70
CA ASP A 261 -9.66 12.56 24.63
C ASP A 261 -9.51 14.05 25.01
N GLU A 262 -10.33 14.49 25.97
CA GLU A 262 -10.28 15.85 26.50
C GLU A 262 -8.94 16.21 27.15
N ALA A 263 -8.20 15.23 27.68
CA ALA A 263 -6.89 15.48 28.26
C ALA A 263 -5.89 15.83 27.15
N TRP A 264 -5.92 15.11 26.02
CA TRP A 264 -5.09 15.46 24.86
C TRP A 264 -5.43 16.86 24.33
N LEU A 265 -6.71 17.22 24.22
CA LEU A 265 -7.14 18.54 23.75
C LEU A 265 -6.66 19.69 24.66
N LYS A 266 -6.56 19.45 25.96
CA LYS A 266 -6.19 20.46 26.97
C LYS A 266 -4.72 20.43 27.37
N ALA A 267 -3.94 19.47 26.87
CA ALA A 267 -2.53 19.34 27.22
C ALA A 267 -1.76 20.62 26.86
N VAL A 268 -0.82 20.99 27.72
CA VAL A 268 -0.05 22.23 27.59
C VAL A 268 1.07 22.09 26.57
N GLU A 269 1.45 20.86 26.24
CA GLU A 269 2.50 20.45 25.33
C GLU A 269 2.06 20.50 23.85
N ARG A 270 0.86 21.01 23.57
CA ARG A 270 0.37 21.19 22.20
C ARG A 270 1.36 21.99 21.35
N GLY A 271 1.62 21.51 20.15
CA GLY A 271 2.61 22.03 19.22
C GLY A 271 4.03 21.52 19.45
N LEU A 272 4.34 20.81 20.54
CA LEU A 272 5.70 20.37 20.87
C LEU A 272 5.98 18.88 20.58
N GLY A 273 5.01 18.19 19.96
CA GLY A 273 5.07 16.74 19.77
C GLY A 273 4.70 15.98 21.03
N ALA A 274 5.10 14.71 21.09
CA ALA A 274 4.94 13.88 22.29
C ALA A 274 6.16 12.97 22.47
N PRO A 275 6.51 12.53 23.69
CA PRO A 275 7.52 11.49 23.88
C PRO A 275 7.16 10.23 23.10
N ARG A 276 8.17 9.48 22.62
CA ARG A 276 7.92 8.15 22.04
C ARG A 276 7.38 7.24 23.14
N PRO A 277 6.19 6.63 22.96
CA PRO A 277 5.69 5.70 23.95
C PRO A 277 6.65 4.50 24.03
N PRO A 278 6.92 3.98 25.25
CA PRO A 278 7.68 2.74 25.38
C PRO A 278 6.93 1.60 24.72
N GLU A 279 7.66 0.70 24.07
CA GLU A 279 7.08 -0.51 23.52
C GLU A 279 6.62 -1.41 24.68
N THR A 280 5.31 -1.57 24.80
CA THR A 280 4.68 -2.27 25.93
C THR A 280 3.62 -3.24 25.43
N ALA A 281 3.47 -4.36 26.15
CA ALA A 281 2.48 -5.37 25.81
C ALA A 281 1.06 -4.81 25.96
N THR A 282 0.31 -4.84 24.86
CA THR A 282 -1.07 -4.35 24.77
C THR A 282 -2.00 -5.46 24.30
N ARG A 283 -3.30 -5.22 24.44
CA ARG A 283 -4.35 -6.06 23.84
C ARG A 283 -5.04 -5.38 22.66
N GLU A 284 -4.71 -4.13 22.38
CA GLU A 284 -5.35 -3.30 21.37
C GLU A 284 -4.33 -2.95 20.29
N PHE A 285 -4.61 -3.36 19.06
CA PHE A 285 -3.76 -3.14 17.91
C PHE A 285 -4.56 -2.45 16.83
N LEU A 286 -3.89 -1.62 16.05
CA LEU A 286 -4.41 -1.13 14.79
C LEU A 286 -3.66 -1.82 13.67
N PHE A 287 -4.40 -2.20 12.63
CA PHE A 287 -3.79 -2.72 11.43
C PHE A 287 -4.47 -2.14 10.19
N GLU A 288 -3.67 -1.94 9.16
CA GLU A 288 -4.16 -1.58 7.85
C GLU A 288 -4.12 -2.79 6.95
N ALA A 289 -5.23 -3.05 6.27
CA ALA A 289 -5.36 -4.23 5.45
C ALA A 289 -6.28 -4.01 4.26
N THR A 290 -6.05 -4.81 3.25
CA THR A 290 -6.83 -4.94 2.02
C THR A 290 -6.90 -6.41 1.64
N GLY A 291 -8.04 -6.87 1.15
CA GLY A 291 -8.24 -8.29 0.82
C GLY A 291 -9.61 -8.55 0.24
N SER A 292 -9.83 -9.77 -0.27
CA SER A 292 -11.14 -10.19 -0.77
C SER A 292 -12.19 -10.22 0.36
N GLU A 293 -13.48 -10.06 0.02
CA GLU A 293 -14.58 -10.37 0.94
C GLU A 293 -14.55 -11.84 1.40
N GLY A 294 -13.89 -12.71 0.64
CA GLY A 294 -13.62 -14.09 1.01
C GLY A 294 -12.57 -14.30 2.09
N ALA A 295 -11.82 -13.27 2.45
CA ALA A 295 -10.60 -13.42 3.22
C ALA A 295 -10.85 -13.72 4.70
N THR A 296 -9.88 -14.40 5.31
CA THR A 296 -9.83 -14.71 6.73
C THR A 296 -8.58 -14.10 7.35
N LEU A 297 -8.75 -13.36 8.44
CA LEU A 297 -7.65 -12.91 9.27
C LEU A 297 -7.30 -14.02 10.27
N THR A 298 -6.04 -14.44 10.29
CA THR A 298 -5.48 -15.31 11.32
C THR A 298 -4.63 -14.48 12.28
N VAL A 299 -4.82 -14.64 13.58
CA VAL A 299 -4.08 -13.95 14.64
C VAL A 299 -3.59 -14.97 15.67
N LYS A 300 -2.34 -14.83 16.12
CA LYS A 300 -1.77 -15.64 17.20
C LYS A 300 -0.84 -14.79 18.07
N ALA A 301 -1.25 -14.61 19.33
CA ALA A 301 -0.39 -14.02 20.35
C ALA A 301 0.57 -15.10 20.93
N PRO A 302 1.72 -14.73 21.53
CA PRO A 302 2.72 -15.70 21.99
C PRO A 302 2.17 -16.74 22.97
N GLN A 303 1.27 -16.33 23.86
CA GLN A 303 0.69 -17.15 24.92
C GLN A 303 -0.75 -17.60 24.59
N GLY A 304 -1.22 -17.33 23.37
CA GLY A 304 -2.60 -17.53 22.94
C GLY A 304 -2.76 -18.63 21.88
N PRO A 305 -3.96 -19.21 21.76
CA PRO A 305 -4.26 -20.07 20.61
C PRO A 305 -4.32 -19.22 19.34
N GLN A 306 -4.05 -19.87 18.20
CA GLN A 306 -4.34 -19.27 16.90
C GLN A 306 -5.85 -19.08 16.76
N ARG A 307 -6.27 -17.89 16.32
CA ARG A 307 -7.67 -17.55 16.06
C ARG A 307 -7.86 -17.08 14.64
N THR A 308 -9.02 -17.40 14.09
CA THR A 308 -9.47 -16.93 12.78
C THR A 308 -10.64 -15.98 12.95
N LEU A 309 -10.65 -14.89 12.19
CA LEU A 309 -11.73 -13.92 12.13
C LEU A 309 -12.11 -13.69 10.66
N ASP A 310 -13.41 -13.59 10.38
CA ASP A 310 -13.91 -13.33 9.03
C ASP A 310 -13.63 -11.87 8.65
N PHE A 311 -12.64 -11.64 7.78
CA PHE A 311 -12.22 -10.30 7.38
C PHE A 311 -13.28 -9.63 6.50
N GLY A 312 -13.90 -10.38 5.58
CA GLY A 312 -14.98 -9.87 4.74
C GLY A 312 -16.20 -9.42 5.53
N LYS A 313 -16.55 -10.14 6.60
CA LYS A 313 -17.60 -9.71 7.54
C LYS A 313 -17.20 -8.44 8.28
N ALA A 314 -15.94 -8.28 8.67
CA ALA A 314 -15.48 -7.05 9.30
C ALA A 314 -15.58 -5.85 8.36
N TRP A 315 -15.33 -6.05 7.06
CA TRP A 315 -15.55 -5.04 6.02
C TRP A 315 -17.04 -4.72 5.81
N THR A 316 -17.86 -5.73 5.54
CA THR A 316 -19.27 -5.56 5.14
C THR A 316 -20.20 -5.20 6.30
N ALA A 317 -19.97 -5.77 7.49
CA ALA A 317 -20.78 -5.56 8.69
C ALA A 317 -20.09 -4.69 9.76
N GLY A 318 -18.89 -4.19 9.48
CA GLY A 318 -18.13 -3.30 10.36
C GLY A 318 -17.40 -3.99 11.52
N SER A 319 -17.65 -5.27 11.79
CA SER A 319 -16.87 -6.05 12.77
C SER A 319 -17.02 -7.57 12.60
N ALA A 320 -16.04 -8.30 13.12
CA ALA A 320 -16.08 -9.75 13.23
C ALA A 320 -15.41 -10.21 14.53
N THR A 321 -15.79 -11.39 15.02
CA THR A 321 -15.24 -12.02 16.23
C THR A 321 -14.72 -13.41 15.90
N SER A 322 -13.73 -13.87 16.64
CA SER A 322 -13.28 -15.26 16.58
C SER A 322 -14.37 -16.23 17.06
N ASP A 323 -14.22 -17.52 16.73
CA ASP A 323 -15.17 -18.57 17.11
C ASP A 323 -15.37 -18.67 18.64
N ASP A 324 -14.29 -18.49 19.41
CA ASP A 324 -14.31 -18.46 20.88
C ASP A 324 -14.79 -17.09 21.45
N ARG A 325 -15.09 -16.12 20.58
CA ARG A 325 -15.49 -14.74 20.90
C ARG A 325 -14.49 -13.95 21.75
N LYS A 326 -13.23 -14.40 21.81
CA LYS A 326 -12.19 -13.77 22.62
C LYS A 326 -11.37 -12.72 21.88
N ALA A 327 -11.29 -12.82 20.56
CA ALA A 327 -10.71 -11.79 19.71
C ALA A 327 -11.79 -11.11 18.85
N ARG A 328 -11.61 -9.82 18.57
CA ARG A 328 -12.53 -9.03 17.76
C ARG A 328 -11.75 -8.11 16.84
N ILE A 329 -12.20 -8.01 15.59
CA ILE A 329 -11.81 -6.95 14.68
C ILE A 329 -12.97 -5.99 14.43
N GLN A 330 -12.67 -4.71 14.32
CA GLN A 330 -13.62 -3.63 14.05
C GLN A 330 -13.07 -2.71 12.96
N LEU A 331 -13.86 -2.45 11.94
CA LEU A 331 -13.57 -1.40 10.95
C LEU A 331 -13.75 -0.03 11.60
N LEU A 332 -12.69 0.79 11.64
CA LEU A 332 -12.73 2.09 12.32
C LEU A 332 -13.42 3.16 11.47
N HIS A 333 -13.04 3.24 10.19
CA HIS A 333 -13.42 4.32 9.28
C HIS A 333 -14.15 3.77 8.05
N PRO A 334 -15.42 3.35 8.18
CA PRO A 334 -16.15 2.73 7.07
C PRO A 334 -16.42 3.72 5.93
N ARG A 335 -16.40 5.02 6.21
CA ARG A 335 -16.60 6.08 5.22
C ARG A 335 -15.55 7.16 5.38
N THR A 336 -15.02 7.60 4.26
CA THR A 336 -14.06 8.69 4.14
C THR A 336 -14.59 9.72 3.14
N THR A 337 -14.08 10.95 3.22
CA THR A 337 -14.36 12.00 2.24
C THR A 337 -13.12 12.85 2.02
N TRP A 338 -12.92 13.27 0.77
CA TRP A 338 -11.93 14.29 0.42
C TRP A 338 -12.39 15.65 0.91
N VAL A 339 -11.52 16.33 1.66
CA VAL A 339 -11.72 17.67 2.22
C VAL A 339 -10.57 18.58 1.79
N HIS A 340 -10.91 19.75 1.26
CA HIS A 340 -10.03 20.89 1.13
C HIS A 340 -9.99 21.63 2.46
N VAL A 341 -8.81 21.72 3.05
CA VAL A 341 -8.60 22.38 4.34
C VAL A 341 -7.87 23.69 4.08
N THR A 342 -8.38 24.77 4.66
CA THR A 342 -7.72 26.08 4.70
C THR A 342 -7.41 26.46 6.13
N VAL A 343 -6.14 26.74 6.42
CA VAL A 343 -5.66 27.29 7.69
C VAL A 343 -5.40 28.78 7.50
N THR A 344 -6.05 29.62 8.30
CA THR A 344 -5.88 31.07 8.24
C THR A 344 -5.26 31.64 9.50
N ASP A 345 -4.41 32.65 9.34
CA ASP A 345 -3.96 33.50 10.45
C ASP A 345 -5.16 34.35 10.94
N GLY A 346 -5.50 34.23 12.22
CA GLY A 346 -6.62 34.93 12.83
C GLY A 346 -6.48 36.45 12.87
N SER A 347 -5.26 36.99 12.77
CA SER A 347 -4.99 38.43 12.80
C SER A 347 -5.13 39.08 11.43
N THR A 348 -4.72 38.38 10.36
CA THR A 348 -4.74 38.91 8.99
C THR A 348 -5.90 38.37 8.14
N GLY A 349 -6.49 37.25 8.54
CA GLY A 349 -7.51 36.52 7.77
C GLY A 349 -6.98 35.79 6.54
N LYS A 350 -5.67 35.86 6.26
CA LYS A 350 -5.02 35.24 5.11
C LYS A 350 -4.69 33.77 5.37
N GLU A 351 -4.57 32.99 4.31
CA GLU A 351 -4.03 31.63 4.39
C GLU A 351 -2.59 31.68 4.89
N THR A 352 -2.21 30.73 5.74
CA THR A 352 -0.85 30.67 6.30
C THR A 352 -0.34 29.24 6.33
N PRO A 353 0.94 29.01 5.97
CA PRO A 353 1.59 27.74 6.25
C PRO A 353 1.65 27.45 7.74
N THR A 354 1.58 26.16 8.09
CA THR A 354 1.62 25.64 9.47
C THR A 354 2.21 24.24 9.50
N ARG A 355 2.80 23.86 10.64
CA ARG A 355 3.02 22.46 10.99
C ARG A 355 1.73 21.82 11.48
N LEU A 356 1.39 20.64 10.97
CA LEU A 356 0.09 20.00 11.15
C LEU A 356 0.19 18.52 11.54
N HIS A 357 -0.54 18.12 12.57
CA HIS A 357 -0.82 16.73 12.88
C HIS A 357 -2.34 16.52 12.84
N ILE A 358 -2.78 15.45 12.18
CA ILE A 358 -4.18 15.03 12.17
C ILE A 358 -4.23 13.59 12.65
N CYS A 359 -5.13 13.27 13.56
CA CYS A 359 -5.38 11.90 13.98
C CYS A 359 -6.86 11.57 14.13
N GLY A 360 -7.16 10.28 14.04
CA GLY A 360 -8.48 9.77 14.39
C GLY A 360 -8.64 9.49 15.88
N PRO A 361 -9.80 9.01 16.33
CA PRO A 361 -10.08 8.82 17.75
C PRO A 361 -9.21 7.79 18.48
N ASN A 362 -8.50 6.92 17.75
CA ASN A 362 -7.57 5.94 18.33
C ASN A 362 -6.09 6.38 18.17
N GLY A 363 -5.86 7.66 17.85
CA GLY A 363 -4.54 8.26 17.72
C GLY A 363 -3.79 7.89 16.44
N GLU A 364 -4.44 7.17 15.52
CA GLU A 364 -3.88 6.86 14.20
C GLU A 364 -3.66 8.14 13.39
N TYR A 365 -2.45 8.31 12.85
CA TYR A 365 -2.08 9.46 12.05
C TYR A 365 -2.78 9.45 10.69
N LEU A 366 -3.31 10.61 10.30
CA LEU A 366 -4.05 10.84 9.06
C LEU A 366 -3.29 11.91 8.22
N PRO A 367 -2.26 11.53 7.46
CA PRO A 367 -1.44 12.49 6.73
C PRO A 367 -2.26 13.22 5.65
N PRO A 368 -1.98 14.53 5.42
CA PRO A 368 -2.46 15.21 4.22
C PRO A 368 -1.97 14.51 2.95
N TYR A 369 -2.67 14.71 1.83
CA TYR A 369 -2.27 14.12 0.56
C TYR A 369 -0.88 14.61 0.14
N GLY A 370 0.00 13.68 -0.22
CA GLY A 370 1.40 13.95 -0.56
C GLY A 370 2.38 13.77 0.62
N HIS A 371 1.90 13.47 1.83
CA HIS A 371 2.72 13.27 3.02
C HIS A 371 2.80 11.80 3.43
N HIS A 372 3.92 11.41 4.04
CA HIS A 372 4.15 10.03 4.46
C HIS A 372 3.34 9.66 5.70
N GLN A 373 2.78 8.44 5.68
CA GLN A 373 2.05 7.90 6.83
C GLN A 373 2.98 7.27 7.88
N VAL A 374 4.19 6.86 7.49
CA VAL A 374 5.30 6.53 8.38
C VAL A 374 6.43 7.47 8.01
N VAL A 375 6.82 8.38 8.90
CA VAL A 375 7.93 9.29 8.65
C VAL A 375 9.24 8.62 9.08
N ASN A 376 10.14 8.39 8.13
CA ASN A 376 11.48 7.85 8.37
C ASN A 376 12.42 8.97 8.84
N ASP A 377 12.64 9.04 10.15
CA ASP A 377 13.46 10.03 10.82
C ASP A 377 14.97 9.76 10.77
N ARG A 378 15.42 8.80 9.97
CA ARG A 378 16.84 8.54 9.74
C ARG A 378 17.47 9.69 8.94
N TRP A 379 18.79 9.80 9.08
CA TRP A 379 19.55 10.88 8.45
C TRP A 379 19.41 10.87 6.92
N PHE A 380 18.99 12.01 6.36
CA PHE A 380 18.83 12.23 4.91
C PHE A 380 17.76 11.34 4.23
N GLU A 381 16.74 10.91 4.97
CA GLU A 381 15.60 10.14 4.44
C GLU A 381 14.32 11.00 4.25
N ASP A 382 13.32 10.98 5.15
CA ASP A 382 12.10 11.79 5.06
C ASP A 382 12.30 13.19 5.66
N TYR A 383 13.22 13.96 5.10
CA TYR A 383 13.69 15.24 5.66
C TYR A 383 12.98 16.50 5.15
N ALA A 384 11.96 16.37 4.27
CA ALA A 384 11.37 17.51 3.57
C ALA A 384 9.83 17.48 3.65
N GLY A 385 9.24 18.45 4.34
CA GLY A 385 7.78 18.60 4.44
C GLY A 385 7.09 17.61 5.39
N ASP A 386 7.76 16.54 5.81
CA ASP A 386 7.35 15.60 6.83
C ASP A 386 8.28 15.68 8.05
N LEU A 387 7.72 15.55 9.25
CA LEU A 387 8.49 15.68 10.50
C LEU A 387 8.05 14.64 11.53
N GLN A 388 8.99 13.88 12.07
CA GLN A 388 8.77 13.07 13.25
C GLN A 388 9.26 13.80 14.51
N LEU A 389 8.34 14.33 15.32
CA LEU A 389 8.65 15.02 16.57
C LEU A 389 8.32 14.11 17.76
N GLY A 390 9.33 13.38 18.22
CA GLY A 390 9.18 12.34 19.22
C GLY A 390 8.30 11.19 18.71
N GLY A 391 7.15 10.97 19.32
CA GLY A 391 6.15 9.96 18.98
C GLY A 391 5.06 10.41 18.01
N LEU A 392 5.04 11.69 17.61
CA LEU A 392 4.04 12.23 16.68
C LEU A 392 4.67 12.57 15.32
N SER A 393 3.96 12.19 14.25
CA SER A 393 4.27 12.60 12.89
C SER A 393 3.49 13.87 12.54
N PHE A 394 4.13 14.80 11.84
CA PHE A 394 3.57 16.05 11.37
C PHE A 394 3.87 16.23 9.89
N ALA A 395 3.06 17.06 9.25
CA ALA A 395 3.22 17.54 7.89
C ALA A 395 3.31 19.08 7.90
N TYR A 396 4.23 19.65 7.14
CA TYR A 396 4.20 21.07 6.81
C TYR A 396 3.26 21.32 5.64
N VAL A 397 2.23 22.12 5.87
CA VAL A 397 1.21 22.41 4.85
C VAL A 397 1.24 23.88 4.44
N PRO A 398 0.97 24.22 3.17
CA PRO A 398 1.09 25.60 2.66
C PRO A 398 -0.07 26.52 3.07
N GLY A 399 -0.95 26.08 3.97
CA GLY A 399 -2.16 26.80 4.38
C GLY A 399 -3.42 26.37 3.64
N ARG A 400 -3.32 25.88 2.40
CA ARG A 400 -4.43 25.22 1.69
C ARG A 400 -3.99 23.87 1.12
N PHE A 401 -4.66 22.79 1.53
CA PHE A 401 -4.27 21.43 1.16
C PHE A 401 -5.48 20.50 1.08
N GLN A 402 -5.24 19.26 0.63
CA GLN A 402 -6.26 18.22 0.53
C GLN A 402 -5.91 17.06 1.46
N VAL A 403 -6.94 16.45 2.05
CA VAL A 403 -6.79 15.26 2.88
C VAL A 403 -8.06 14.41 2.77
N GLU A 404 -7.89 13.08 2.75
CA GLU A 404 -8.98 12.13 2.90
C GLU A 404 -9.19 11.88 4.41
N LEU A 405 -10.36 12.27 4.93
CA LEU A 405 -10.68 12.16 6.36
C LEU A 405 -11.83 11.18 6.59
N PRO A 406 -11.85 10.46 7.71
CA PRO A 406 -13.00 9.66 8.10
C PRO A 406 -14.21 10.56 8.37
N VAL A 407 -15.38 10.08 7.96
CA VAL A 407 -16.65 10.70 8.35
C VAL A 407 -16.89 10.40 9.83
N GLY A 408 -16.83 11.43 10.67
CA GLY A 408 -16.86 11.31 12.12
C GLY A 408 -15.89 12.27 12.77
N ASP A 409 -15.51 11.95 14.01
CA ASP A 409 -14.59 12.79 14.78
C ASP A 409 -13.15 12.61 14.34
N VAL A 410 -12.48 13.73 14.09
CA VAL A 410 -11.04 13.83 13.83
C VAL A 410 -10.44 14.93 14.69
N TYR A 411 -9.15 14.84 14.95
CA TYR A 411 -8.43 15.74 15.83
C TYR A 411 -7.30 16.40 15.05
N PHE A 412 -7.25 17.72 15.12
CA PHE A 412 -6.24 18.54 14.48
C PHE A 412 -5.33 19.15 15.55
N GLU A 413 -4.04 19.15 15.27
CA GLU A 413 -3.02 19.91 15.99
C GLU A 413 -2.23 20.76 14.99
N CYS A 414 -2.39 22.09 15.07
CA CYS A 414 -1.67 23.04 14.22
C CYS A 414 -0.71 23.88 15.07
N ALA A 415 0.51 24.09 14.59
CA ALA A 415 1.49 24.97 15.21
C ALA A 415 2.09 25.94 14.17
N LYS A 416 2.53 27.12 14.63
CA LYS A 416 3.24 28.12 13.85
C LYS A 416 4.17 28.96 14.72
N GLY A 417 5.33 28.41 15.07
CA GLY A 417 6.31 29.11 15.91
C GLY A 417 5.74 29.54 17.27
N PHE A 418 6.42 30.50 17.90
CA PHE A 418 6.08 30.96 19.25
C PHE A 418 5.16 32.19 19.30
N GLU A 419 4.98 32.89 18.19
CA GLU A 419 4.04 34.03 18.10
C GLU A 419 2.57 33.60 18.01
N TYR A 420 2.31 32.33 17.69
CA TYR A 420 0.98 31.78 17.52
C TYR A 420 0.66 30.77 18.62
N GLU A 421 -0.58 30.80 19.11
CA GLU A 421 -1.08 29.79 20.03
C GLU A 421 -1.33 28.49 19.25
N PRO A 422 -0.68 27.37 19.61
CA PRO A 422 -0.95 26.10 18.96
C PRO A 422 -2.43 25.71 19.14
N LEU A 423 -3.03 25.24 18.05
CA LEU A 423 -4.43 24.83 18.00
C LEU A 423 -4.52 23.32 18.18
N ARG A 424 -5.21 22.83 19.23
CA ARG A 424 -5.76 21.47 19.24
C ARG A 424 -7.27 21.53 19.14
N LYS A 425 -7.85 20.85 18.16
CA LYS A 425 -9.28 20.93 17.87
C LYS A 425 -9.87 19.61 17.43
N LYS A 426 -10.95 19.21 18.11
CA LYS A 426 -11.85 18.16 17.63
C LYS A 426 -12.79 18.74 16.57
N VAL A 427 -12.90 18.06 15.44
CA VAL A 427 -13.79 18.42 14.32
C VAL A 427 -14.59 17.19 13.93
N THR A 428 -15.91 17.33 13.80
CA THR A 428 -16.77 16.27 13.27
C THR A 428 -17.00 16.48 11.77
N ILE A 429 -16.43 15.60 10.94
CA ILE A 429 -16.57 15.62 9.48
C ILE A 429 -17.90 14.99 9.08
N ARG A 430 -18.73 15.75 8.35
CA ARG A 430 -20.02 15.26 7.85
C ARG A 430 -19.86 14.44 6.56
N PRO A 431 -20.76 13.49 6.27
CA PRO A 431 -20.81 12.84 4.96
C PRO A 431 -20.85 13.88 3.82
N GLY A 432 -19.94 13.77 2.85
CA GLY A 432 -19.87 14.67 1.69
C GLY A 432 -19.34 16.07 1.97
N GLN A 433 -18.88 16.39 3.19
CA GLN A 433 -18.19 17.64 3.46
C GLN A 433 -16.93 17.75 2.60
N ARG A 434 -16.77 18.91 1.92
CA ARG A 434 -15.64 19.20 1.02
C ARG A 434 -14.72 20.30 1.49
N GLU A 435 -15.18 21.16 2.39
CA GLU A 435 -14.41 22.32 2.85
C GLU A 435 -14.30 22.28 4.38
N LEU A 436 -13.13 22.64 4.90
CA LEU A 436 -12.89 22.83 6.31
C LEU A 436 -11.98 24.04 6.51
N LYS A 437 -12.42 24.99 7.33
CA LYS A 437 -11.60 26.14 7.72
C LYS A 437 -11.12 26.00 9.16
N LEU A 438 -9.82 26.16 9.34
CA LEU A 438 -9.15 26.27 10.63
C LEU A 438 -8.56 27.67 10.75
N THR A 439 -8.47 28.17 11.97
CA THR A 439 -7.90 29.48 12.25
C THR A 439 -6.92 29.35 13.40
N ILE A 440 -5.67 29.76 13.16
CA ILE A 440 -4.62 29.79 14.17
C ILE A 440 -4.51 31.21 14.71
N LYS A 441 -4.50 31.36 16.04
CA LYS A 441 -4.50 32.68 16.69
C LYS A 441 -3.07 33.15 16.86
N ARG A 442 -2.75 34.32 16.31
CA ARG A 442 -1.54 35.05 16.65
C ARG A 442 -1.71 35.70 18.03
N ALA A 443 -0.88 35.31 19.00
CA ALA A 443 -0.88 35.89 20.34
C ALA A 443 0.04 37.12 20.42
N GLU A 444 1.18 37.06 19.75
CA GLU A 444 2.22 38.08 19.80
C GLU A 444 2.64 38.52 18.40
N ASP A 445 3.11 39.76 18.28
CA ASP A 445 3.62 40.33 17.02
C ASP A 445 5.00 40.95 17.26
N TRP A 446 6.00 40.11 17.42
CA TRP A 446 7.39 40.44 17.70
C TRP A 446 8.01 41.32 16.61
N ARG A 447 7.52 41.23 15.36
CA ARG A 447 7.94 42.11 14.27
C ARG A 447 7.60 43.57 14.55
N LYS A 448 6.48 43.88 15.20
CA LYS A 448 6.15 45.26 15.64
C LYS A 448 7.18 45.82 16.61
N ASP A 449 7.79 44.95 17.41
CA ASP A 449 8.84 45.29 18.37
C ASP A 449 10.26 45.19 17.78
N ARG A 450 10.37 44.98 16.46
CA ARG A 450 11.62 44.89 15.69
C ARG A 450 12.47 43.64 15.98
N TRP A 451 11.88 42.60 16.55
CA TRP A 451 12.52 41.29 16.62
C TRP A 451 12.41 40.55 15.28
N VAL A 452 13.38 39.68 14.99
CA VAL A 452 13.43 38.81 13.80
C VAL A 452 13.77 37.42 14.30
N THR A 453 12.93 36.43 14.00
CA THR A 453 13.26 35.01 14.26
C THR A 453 14.14 34.49 13.13
N ALA A 454 15.18 33.75 13.48
CA ALA A 454 16.09 33.19 12.50
C ALA A 454 16.46 31.75 12.85
N ASP A 455 16.46 30.89 11.84
CA ASP A 455 17.19 29.62 11.89
C ASP A 455 18.45 29.77 11.04
N THR A 456 19.58 29.80 11.71
CA THR A 456 20.88 30.05 11.07
C THR A 456 21.56 28.77 10.59
N HIS A 457 20.92 27.60 10.74
CA HIS A 457 21.57 26.30 10.53
C HIS A 457 20.63 25.23 9.96
N VAL A 458 20.28 25.37 8.68
CA VAL A 458 19.38 24.43 7.98
C VAL A 458 20.12 23.66 6.88
N HIS A 459 19.77 22.37 6.69
CA HIS A 459 20.39 21.48 5.70
C HIS A 459 19.35 20.68 4.91
N PHE A 460 19.79 20.11 3.80
CA PHE A 460 19.16 19.02 3.03
C PHE A 460 17.91 19.38 2.21
N ILE A 461 17.09 20.30 2.67
CA ILE A 461 15.84 20.70 1.99
C ILE A 461 16.09 21.68 0.85
N SER A 462 15.17 21.74 -0.13
CA SER A 462 15.22 22.78 -1.18
C SER A 462 14.89 24.16 -0.60
N PRO A 463 15.25 25.26 -1.29
CA PRO A 463 14.86 26.61 -0.86
C PRO A 463 13.34 26.78 -0.71
N GLU A 464 12.53 26.15 -1.56
CA GLU A 464 11.06 26.18 -1.48
C GLU A 464 10.53 25.48 -0.23
N THR A 465 11.09 24.32 0.10
CA THR A 465 10.74 23.60 1.33
C THR A 465 11.22 24.37 2.55
N ALA A 466 12.43 24.95 2.53
CA ALA A 466 12.90 25.83 3.58
C ALA A 466 11.91 26.98 3.83
N TRP A 467 11.45 27.66 2.77
CA TRP A 467 10.42 28.70 2.91
C TRP A 467 9.13 28.15 3.55
N LEU A 468 8.66 26.99 3.11
CA LEU A 468 7.43 26.36 3.63
C LEU A 468 7.55 26.04 5.13
N GLU A 469 8.64 25.37 5.53
CA GLU A 469 8.87 24.97 6.92
C GLU A 469 9.12 26.19 7.80
N GLY A 470 9.95 27.15 7.36
CA GLY A 470 10.18 28.38 8.11
C GLY A 470 8.90 29.20 8.29
N GLN A 471 8.05 29.30 7.27
CA GLN A 471 6.72 29.87 7.44
C GLN A 471 5.88 29.05 8.42
N GLY A 472 5.92 27.72 8.31
CA GLY A 472 5.24 26.80 9.20
C GLY A 472 5.72 26.86 10.66
N GLU A 473 6.93 27.34 10.92
CA GLU A 473 7.54 27.51 12.24
C GLU A 473 7.66 28.99 12.67
N GLY A 474 7.11 29.94 11.89
CA GLY A 474 7.20 31.37 12.22
C GLY A 474 8.63 31.93 12.23
N VAL A 475 9.49 31.41 11.35
CA VAL A 475 10.88 31.83 11.16
C VAL A 475 10.99 32.85 10.03
N ASN A 476 11.54 34.03 10.32
CA ASN A 476 11.67 35.12 9.34
C ASN A 476 12.91 35.03 8.45
N LEU A 477 14.00 34.45 8.96
CA LEU A 477 15.25 34.29 8.22
C LEU A 477 15.73 32.85 8.32
N ILE A 478 15.94 32.23 7.17
CA ILE A 478 16.50 30.88 7.08
C ILE A 478 17.83 30.96 6.36
N ASN A 479 18.87 30.46 7.02
CA ASN A 479 20.16 30.22 6.40
C ASN A 479 20.26 28.74 6.03
N LEU A 480 19.97 28.44 4.77
CA LEU A 480 20.12 27.10 4.18
C LEU A 480 21.57 26.91 3.77
N LEU A 481 22.23 25.91 4.34
CA LEU A 481 23.67 25.74 4.22
C LEU A 481 24.01 24.67 3.20
N ALA A 482 24.60 25.11 2.09
CA ALA A 482 25.26 24.20 1.17
C ALA A 482 26.50 23.59 1.82
N SER A 483 26.54 22.25 1.85
CA SER A 483 27.46 21.53 2.74
C SER A 483 28.07 20.31 2.09
N GLN A 484 29.34 20.06 2.42
CA GLN A 484 30.10 18.87 1.99
C GLN A 484 30.12 17.82 3.11
N TRP A 485 29.64 16.62 2.80
CA TRP A 485 29.61 15.44 3.66
C TRP A 485 30.43 14.32 2.99
N GLY A 486 31.74 14.53 2.88
CA GLY A 486 32.63 13.65 2.11
C GLY A 486 32.42 13.85 0.60
N HIS A 487 31.91 12.83 -0.09
CA HIS A 487 31.57 12.91 -1.52
C HIS A 487 30.15 13.45 -1.79
N LEU A 488 29.32 13.60 -0.76
CA LEU A 488 27.98 14.19 -0.87
C LEU A 488 28.09 15.71 -0.75
N TYR A 489 27.58 16.42 -1.75
CA TYR A 489 27.40 17.88 -1.73
C TYR A 489 25.91 18.19 -1.73
N THR A 490 25.46 18.98 -0.77
CA THR A 490 24.05 19.35 -0.59
C THR A 490 23.85 20.82 -0.92
N ASN A 491 22.75 21.17 -1.57
CA ASN A 491 22.32 22.53 -1.92
C ASN A 491 23.33 23.42 -2.69
N VAL A 492 24.45 22.88 -3.20
CA VAL A 492 25.44 23.65 -3.98
C VAL A 492 24.82 24.26 -5.24
N GLY A 493 23.87 23.55 -5.87
CA GLY A 493 23.14 24.05 -7.03
C GLY A 493 22.18 25.21 -6.73
N ASP A 494 21.86 25.44 -5.44
CA ASP A 494 20.94 26.48 -5.00
C ASP A 494 21.66 27.80 -4.64
N ILE A 495 23.00 27.81 -4.64
CA ILE A 495 23.80 29.01 -4.34
C ILE A 495 23.67 30.01 -5.51
N SER A 496 23.03 31.14 -5.25
CA SER A 496 22.84 32.21 -6.25
C SER A 496 23.67 33.48 -5.97
N GLY A 497 24.23 33.62 -4.76
CA GLY A 497 24.84 34.87 -4.29
C GLY A 497 23.83 35.98 -3.98
N ALA A 498 22.53 35.67 -4.00
CA ALA A 498 21.43 36.57 -3.71
C ALA A 498 20.37 35.88 -2.82
N VAL A 499 19.41 36.66 -2.33
CA VAL A 499 18.22 36.12 -1.65
C VAL A 499 17.49 35.16 -2.59
N SER A 500 17.12 33.99 -2.10
CA SER A 500 16.42 32.99 -2.92
C SER A 500 15.08 33.54 -3.43
N GLY A 501 14.74 33.23 -4.68
CA GLY A 501 13.50 33.67 -5.33
C GLY A 501 12.22 33.14 -4.69
N CYS A 502 12.30 32.12 -3.82
CA CYS A 502 11.16 31.63 -3.05
C CYS A 502 10.78 32.56 -1.89
N SER A 503 11.66 33.49 -1.48
CA SER A 503 11.48 34.38 -0.32
C SER A 503 10.27 35.30 -0.48
N ARG A 504 9.31 35.19 0.44
CA ARG A 504 8.06 35.97 0.47
C ARG A 504 7.37 35.84 1.83
N ASP A 505 6.29 36.58 2.01
CA ASP A 505 5.39 36.47 3.17
C ASP A 505 6.09 36.66 4.53
N ASP A 506 7.13 37.49 4.58
CA ASP A 506 7.98 37.76 5.77
C ASP A 506 8.93 36.60 6.18
N THR A 507 9.21 35.66 5.26
CA THR A 507 10.33 34.70 5.37
C THR A 507 11.32 34.88 4.23
N ILE A 508 12.58 35.10 4.60
CA ILE A 508 13.73 35.19 3.72
C ILE A 508 14.50 33.87 3.78
N VAL A 509 14.79 33.29 2.61
CA VAL A 509 15.69 32.14 2.49
C VAL A 509 16.98 32.61 1.83
N TRP A 510 18.09 32.44 2.55
CA TRP A 510 19.43 32.67 2.06
C TRP A 510 20.15 31.33 1.94
N VAL A 511 20.77 31.07 0.79
CA VAL A 511 21.59 29.87 0.60
C VAL A 511 23.05 30.24 0.80
N GLY A 512 23.55 29.96 2.00
CA GLY A 512 24.94 30.14 2.41
C GLY A 512 25.75 28.85 2.26
N THR A 513 26.94 28.83 2.85
CA THR A 513 27.78 27.63 2.88
C THR A 513 28.11 27.23 4.32
N GLU A 514 28.23 25.93 4.59
CA GLU A 514 28.82 25.44 5.83
C GLU A 514 30.26 24.99 5.58
N ASN A 515 31.21 25.62 6.28
CA ASN A 515 32.55 25.08 6.39
C ASN A 515 32.62 24.11 7.58
N ARG A 516 33.11 22.89 7.34
CA ARG A 516 33.16 21.81 8.33
C ARG A 516 34.60 21.43 8.63
N ASN A 517 34.96 21.42 9.91
CA ASN A 517 36.29 21.08 10.38
C ASN A 517 36.20 20.07 11.54
N HIS A 518 37.00 19.00 11.46
CA HIS A 518 36.95 17.92 12.46
C HIS A 518 37.31 18.34 13.89
N LEU A 519 38.13 19.38 14.07
CA LEU A 519 38.56 19.85 15.39
C LEU A 519 37.80 21.10 15.84
N LEU A 520 37.42 21.97 14.90
CA LEU A 520 36.84 23.28 15.20
C LEU A 520 35.30 23.30 15.06
N GLY A 521 34.69 22.18 14.69
CA GLY A 521 33.25 22.10 14.45
C GLY A 521 32.89 22.68 13.09
N HIS A 522 31.87 23.52 13.04
CA HIS A 522 31.26 23.97 11.80
C HIS A 522 30.87 25.44 11.86
N THR A 523 31.06 26.14 10.75
CA THR A 523 30.83 27.59 10.64
C THR A 523 30.01 27.89 9.40
N SER A 524 28.89 28.58 9.60
CA SER A 524 28.06 29.13 8.54
C SER A 524 28.71 30.37 7.94
N MET A 525 28.78 30.45 6.61
CA MET A 525 29.34 31.57 5.85
C MET A 525 28.33 32.13 4.86
#